data_AF-B3ML42-F1
#
_entry.id   AF-B3ML42-F1
#
_cell.length_a   1.000
_cell.length_b   1.000
_cell.length_c   1.000
_cell.angle_alpha   90.00
_cell.angle_beta   90.00
_cell.angle_gamma   90.00
#
_symmetry.space_group_name_H-M   'P 1'
#
loop_
_entity.id
_entity.type
_entity.pdbx_description
1 polymer ?
#
loop_
_entity_poly.entity_id
_entity_poly.type
_entity_poly.pdbx_seq_one_letter_code
_entity_poly.pdbx_strand_id
1 'polypeptide(L)'
;MQPPGIFVFVLLTVTLACASPRGDSLRELRKLMRQQDADSLQQFDQDLNEWARNLVDLGQQMAEFVEKCRQPKSHCQKRLVLRQIRNLRRGYTEFRARLEALEVNFFGRVRDTQNMESSLQMCKDVLRQYDETFTLLNNEVEHIVDQ
;
A
#
# COMPACT_ATOMS: atom_id res chain seq x y z
N MET A 1 13.00 -10.51 -50.85
CA MET A 1 14.23 -9.98 -50.22
C MET A 1 13.83 -8.89 -49.23
N GLN A 2 14.50 -8.85 -48.08
CA GLN A 2 14.43 -7.86 -46.97
C GLN A 2 15.86 -7.71 -46.42
N PRO A 3 16.20 -6.73 -45.54
CA PRO A 3 15.55 -5.45 -45.23
C PRO A 3 16.41 -4.34 -45.93
N PRO A 4 16.98 -3.25 -45.33
CA PRO A 4 16.70 -2.43 -44.13
C PRO A 4 15.61 -1.36 -44.42
N GLY A 5 15.27 -0.38 -43.57
CA GLY A 5 15.67 -0.04 -42.18
C GLY A 5 16.17 1.40 -42.04
N ILE A 6 15.29 2.34 -41.66
CA ILE A 6 15.65 3.74 -41.35
C ILE A 6 14.99 4.18 -40.04
N PHE A 7 15.79 4.28 -38.98
CA PHE A 7 15.53 5.15 -37.83
C PHE A 7 15.91 6.59 -38.23
N VAL A 8 14.97 7.53 -38.23
CA VAL A 8 15.31 8.95 -38.00
C VAL A 8 14.22 9.59 -37.14
N PHE A 9 14.67 10.12 -35.99
CA PHE A 9 13.95 11.04 -35.12
C PHE A 9 13.12 12.08 -35.89
N VAL A 10 11.82 12.17 -35.62
CA VAL A 10 11.07 13.42 -35.84
C VAL A 10 11.38 14.38 -34.69
N LEU A 11 12.63 14.88 -34.71
CA LEU A 11 13.07 15.99 -33.86
C LEU A 11 12.37 17.26 -34.34
N LEU A 12 11.55 17.85 -33.47
CA LEU A 12 11.67 19.26 -33.10
C LEU A 12 12.03 20.24 -34.25
N THR A 13 11.22 20.31 -35.30
CA THR A 13 11.22 21.49 -36.18
C THR A 13 10.50 22.64 -35.49
N VAL A 14 11.22 23.24 -34.55
CA VAL A 14 10.94 24.58 -34.02
C VAL A 14 11.01 25.57 -35.18
N THR A 15 9.86 26.15 -35.56
CA THR A 15 9.76 27.55 -36.03
C THR A 15 8.29 27.94 -36.24
N LEU A 16 7.77 28.79 -35.34
CA LEU A 16 7.37 30.14 -35.75
C LEU A 16 7.28 31.04 -34.51
N ALA A 17 7.84 32.24 -34.61
CA ALA A 17 7.90 33.16 -33.49
C ALA A 17 6.66 34.06 -33.45
N CYS A 18 5.85 33.91 -32.39
CA CYS A 18 5.15 35.04 -31.80
C CYS A 18 5.69 35.23 -30.38
N ALA A 19 5.94 36.48 -29.99
CA ALA A 19 6.46 36.80 -28.67
C ALA A 19 5.42 36.49 -27.58
N SER A 20 5.51 35.29 -27.01
CA SER A 20 4.78 34.88 -25.82
C SER A 20 5.72 34.96 -24.61
N PRO A 21 5.27 35.42 -23.42
CA PRO A 21 6.12 35.58 -22.26
C PRO A 21 6.62 34.22 -21.76
N ARG A 22 7.83 33.82 -22.21
CA ARG A 22 8.52 32.59 -21.80
C ARG A 22 8.73 32.48 -20.28
N GLY A 23 8.67 33.60 -19.56
CA GLY A 23 8.67 33.63 -18.10
C GLY A 23 7.35 33.15 -17.49
N ASP A 24 6.21 33.57 -18.03
CA ASP A 24 4.89 33.21 -17.48
C ASP A 24 4.51 31.77 -17.83
N SER A 25 4.78 31.28 -19.04
CA SER A 25 4.50 29.88 -19.39
C SER A 25 5.25 28.88 -18.52
N LEU A 26 6.52 29.15 -18.18
CA LEU A 26 7.30 28.35 -17.23
C LEU A 26 6.82 28.53 -15.78
N ARG A 27 6.26 29.68 -15.43
CA ARG A 27 5.68 29.95 -14.11
C ARG A 27 4.36 29.22 -13.91
N GLU A 28 3.48 29.22 -14.92
CA GLU A 28 2.25 28.42 -14.92
C GLU A 28 2.56 26.93 -14.94
N LEU A 29 3.51 26.46 -15.76
CA LEU A 29 3.98 25.06 -15.70
C LEU A 29 4.48 24.69 -14.29
N ARG A 30 5.24 25.58 -13.63
CA ARG A 30 5.71 25.36 -12.26
C ARG A 30 4.58 25.36 -11.22
N LYS A 31 3.52 26.15 -11.42
CA LYS A 31 2.31 26.07 -10.59
C LYS A 31 1.58 24.74 -10.80
N LEU A 32 1.34 24.35 -12.05
CA LEU A 32 0.67 23.09 -12.39
C LEU A 32 1.43 21.88 -11.84
N MET A 33 2.76 21.83 -11.97
CA MET A 33 3.56 20.76 -11.35
C MET A 33 3.47 20.75 -9.82
N ARG A 34 3.42 21.91 -9.16
CA ARG A 34 3.26 21.99 -7.70
C ARG A 34 1.85 21.59 -7.24
N GLN A 35 0.84 21.92 -8.02
CA GLN A 35 -0.53 21.53 -7.76
C GLN A 35 -0.69 20.02 -7.93
N GLN A 36 -0.23 19.46 -9.05
CA GLN A 36 -0.22 18.00 -9.29
C GLN A 36 0.54 17.21 -8.21
N ASP A 37 1.66 17.75 -7.71
CA ASP A 37 2.45 17.15 -6.63
C ASP A 37 1.69 17.19 -5.29
N ALA A 38 1.08 18.32 -4.95
CA ALA A 38 0.23 18.46 -3.75
C ALA A 38 -1.02 17.56 -3.81
N ASP A 39 -1.70 17.51 -4.95
CA ASP A 39 -2.85 16.63 -5.20
C ASP A 39 -2.45 15.15 -5.06
N SER A 40 -1.29 14.77 -5.61
CA SER A 40 -0.75 13.39 -5.54
C SER A 40 -0.37 13.00 -4.11
N LEU A 41 0.27 13.90 -3.36
CA LEU A 41 0.61 13.67 -1.95
C LEU A 41 -0.65 13.56 -1.07
N GLN A 42 -1.62 14.45 -1.26
CA GLN A 42 -2.88 14.41 -0.55
C GLN A 42 -3.66 13.11 -0.84
N GLN A 43 -3.65 12.62 -2.08
CA GLN A 43 -4.29 11.36 -2.42
C GLN A 43 -3.54 10.15 -1.82
N PHE A 44 -2.20 10.15 -1.83
CA PHE A 44 -1.39 9.13 -1.15
C PHE A 44 -1.73 9.07 0.35
N ASP A 45 -1.78 10.21 1.03
CA ASP A 45 -2.14 10.28 2.45
C ASP A 45 -3.56 9.75 2.70
N GLN A 46 -4.53 10.06 1.83
CA GLN A 46 -5.90 9.56 1.96
C GLN A 46 -5.97 8.03 1.82
N ASP A 47 -5.35 7.49 0.76
CA ASP A 47 -5.34 6.05 0.47
C ASP A 47 -4.59 5.26 1.56
N LEU A 48 -3.46 5.80 2.06
CA LEU A 48 -2.69 5.18 3.14
C LEU A 48 -3.45 5.21 4.48
N ASN A 49 -4.17 6.30 4.79
CA ASN A 49 -5.01 6.39 5.98
C ASN A 49 -6.26 5.48 5.89
N GLU A 50 -6.82 5.25 4.69
CA GLU A 50 -7.83 4.21 4.49
C GLU A 50 -7.25 2.80 4.70
N TRP A 51 -6.09 2.51 4.11
CA TRP A 51 -5.39 1.24 4.33
C TRP A 51 -5.12 0.98 5.82
N ALA A 52 -4.64 1.98 6.56
CA ALA A 52 -4.33 1.87 7.98
C ALA A 52 -5.57 1.63 8.84
N ARG A 53 -6.69 2.33 8.57
CA ARG A 53 -7.97 2.09 9.28
C ARG A 53 -8.48 0.67 9.08
N ASN A 54 -8.48 0.19 7.83
CA ASN A 54 -8.91 -1.17 7.52
C ASN A 54 -8.00 -2.24 8.19
N LEU A 55 -6.70 -1.95 8.39
CA LEU A 55 -5.80 -2.83 9.15
C LEU A 55 -6.11 -2.84 10.67
N VAL A 56 -6.53 -1.71 11.24
CA VAL A 56 -7.01 -1.64 12.63
C VAL A 56 -8.26 -2.51 12.82
N ASP A 57 -9.19 -2.50 11.86
CA ASP A 57 -10.38 -3.37 11.90
C ASP A 57 -10.02 -4.87 11.89
N LEU A 58 -8.97 -5.28 11.17
CA LEU A 58 -8.46 -6.65 11.22
C LEU A 58 -7.90 -7.00 12.61
N GLY A 59 -7.14 -6.08 13.22
CA GLY A 59 -6.63 -6.21 14.58
C GLY A 59 -7.76 -6.31 15.62
N GLN A 60 -8.83 -5.52 15.47
CA GLN A 60 -10.01 -5.60 16.33
C GLN A 60 -10.73 -6.95 16.18
N GLN A 61 -10.96 -7.43 14.95
CA GLN A 61 -11.56 -8.76 14.72
C GLN A 61 -10.77 -9.89 15.38
N MET A 62 -9.43 -9.76 15.39
CA MET A 62 -8.54 -10.69 16.07
C MET A 62 -8.66 -10.61 17.60
N ALA A 63 -8.66 -9.41 18.18
CA ALA A 63 -8.84 -9.20 19.62
C ALA A 63 -10.21 -9.69 20.11
N GLU A 64 -11.29 -9.38 19.39
CA GLU A 64 -12.63 -9.86 19.70
C GLU A 64 -12.73 -11.38 19.67
N PHE A 65 -12.05 -12.03 18.73
CA PHE A 65 -12.00 -13.49 18.66
C PHE A 65 -11.29 -14.09 19.87
N VAL A 66 -10.14 -13.52 20.27
CA VAL A 66 -9.39 -13.95 21.46
C VAL A 66 -10.23 -13.81 22.73
N GLU A 67 -10.90 -12.67 22.94
CA GLU A 67 -11.77 -12.49 24.11
C GLU A 67 -12.98 -13.45 24.11
N LYS A 68 -13.59 -13.72 22.94
CA LYS A 68 -14.66 -14.72 22.81
C LYS A 68 -14.18 -16.13 23.20
N CYS A 69 -12.93 -16.49 22.88
CA CYS A 69 -12.35 -17.77 23.30
C CYS A 69 -11.92 -17.80 24.78
N ARG A 70 -11.47 -16.67 25.34
CA ARG A 70 -10.99 -16.59 26.73
C ARG A 70 -12.10 -16.76 27.78
N GLN A 71 -13.37 -16.52 27.40
CA GLN A 71 -14.49 -16.61 28.33
C GLN A 71 -14.71 -18.05 28.87
N PRO A 72 -14.99 -18.24 30.17
CA PRO A 72 -15.36 -19.53 30.72
C PRO A 72 -16.59 -20.11 30.01
N LYS A 73 -16.56 -21.42 29.71
CA LYS A 73 -17.57 -22.14 28.91
C LYS A 73 -17.68 -21.70 27.44
N SER A 74 -16.70 -20.97 26.90
CA SER A 74 -16.62 -20.76 25.45
C SER A 74 -16.48 -22.11 24.71
N HIS A 75 -17.05 -22.20 23.50
CA HIS A 75 -16.94 -23.38 22.65
C HIS A 75 -15.87 -23.19 21.55
N CYS A 76 -14.70 -22.64 21.90
CA CYS A 76 -13.59 -22.46 20.95
C CYS A 76 -12.86 -23.77 20.65
N GLN A 77 -13.46 -24.59 19.78
CA GLN A 77 -12.87 -25.82 19.24
C GLN A 77 -11.66 -25.54 18.35
N LYS A 78 -10.65 -26.43 18.35
CA LYS A 78 -9.42 -26.36 17.50
C LYS A 78 -9.71 -26.00 16.04
N ARG A 79 -10.74 -26.63 15.46
CA ARG A 79 -11.17 -26.41 14.07
C ARG A 79 -11.68 -24.98 13.81
N LEU A 80 -12.33 -24.34 14.79
CA LEU A 80 -12.82 -22.97 14.68
C LEU A 80 -11.66 -21.97 14.81
N VAL A 81 -10.76 -22.18 15.78
CA VAL A 81 -9.53 -21.40 15.96
C VAL A 81 -8.67 -21.41 14.69
N LEU A 82 -8.33 -22.61 14.19
CA LEU A 82 -7.58 -22.78 12.95
C LEU A 82 -8.28 -22.20 11.72
N ARG A 83 -9.63 -22.16 11.68
CA ARG A 83 -10.38 -21.53 10.59
C ARG A 83 -10.28 -20.01 10.68
N GLN A 84 -10.42 -19.44 11.88
CA GLN A 84 -10.37 -18.00 12.07
C GLN A 84 -8.96 -17.43 11.80
N ILE A 85 -7.91 -18.11 12.26
CA ILE A 85 -6.52 -17.75 11.95
C ILE A 85 -6.28 -17.75 10.43
N ARG A 86 -6.79 -18.76 9.71
CA ARG A 86 -6.71 -18.79 8.23
C ARG A 86 -7.49 -17.67 7.55
N ASN A 87 -8.63 -17.26 8.09
CA ASN A 87 -9.40 -16.12 7.58
C ASN A 87 -8.62 -14.80 7.80
N LEU A 88 -8.14 -14.57 9.03
CA LEU A 88 -7.37 -13.39 9.40
C LEU A 88 -6.07 -13.30 8.57
N ARG A 89 -5.37 -14.42 8.36
CA ARG A 89 -4.16 -14.48 7.52
C ARG A 89 -4.43 -14.12 6.05
N ARG A 90 -5.60 -14.48 5.51
CA ARG A 90 -6.02 -14.06 4.16
C ARG A 90 -6.24 -12.55 4.08
N GLY A 91 -6.95 -11.98 5.06
CA GLY A 91 -7.13 -10.52 5.14
C GLY A 91 -5.79 -9.78 5.25
N TYR A 92 -4.88 -10.28 6.09
CA TYR A 92 -3.50 -9.78 6.16
C TYR A 92 -2.75 -9.84 4.80
N THR A 93 -2.83 -10.96 4.07
CA THR A 93 -2.23 -11.06 2.72
C THR A 93 -2.82 -10.05 1.74
N GLU A 94 -4.12 -9.78 1.84
CA GLU A 94 -4.79 -8.74 1.05
C GLU A 94 -4.29 -7.33 1.42
N PHE A 95 -4.12 -7.01 2.71
CA PHE A 95 -3.53 -5.74 3.14
C PHE A 95 -2.12 -5.54 2.61
N ARG A 96 -1.29 -6.58 2.63
CA ARG A 96 0.05 -6.52 2.05
C ARG A 96 0.00 -6.21 0.55
N ALA A 97 -0.83 -6.92 -0.22
CA ALA A 97 -0.99 -6.66 -1.65
C ALA A 97 -1.53 -5.25 -1.94
N ARG A 98 -2.45 -4.74 -1.11
CA ARG A 98 -2.95 -3.35 -1.21
C ARG A 98 -1.84 -2.32 -0.93
N LEU A 99 -0.96 -2.56 0.04
CA LEU A 99 0.18 -1.66 0.33
C LEU A 99 1.21 -1.66 -0.82
N GLU A 100 1.52 -2.85 -1.36
CA GLU A 100 2.39 -3.01 -2.53
C GLU A 100 1.79 -2.30 -3.78
N ALA A 101 0.45 -2.33 -3.94
CA ALA A 101 -0.24 -1.60 -4.99
C ALA A 101 -0.20 -0.06 -4.79
N LEU A 102 -0.30 0.44 -3.56
CA LEU A 102 -0.15 1.87 -3.26
C LEU A 102 1.27 2.36 -3.60
N GLU A 103 2.29 1.61 -3.18
CA GLU A 103 3.68 1.91 -3.51
C GLU A 103 3.89 2.04 -5.03
N VAL A 104 3.39 1.08 -5.83
CA VAL A 104 3.47 1.12 -7.30
C VAL A 104 2.65 2.27 -7.90
N ASN A 105 1.47 2.58 -7.35
CA ASN A 105 0.59 3.62 -7.87
C ASN A 105 1.17 5.04 -7.72
N PHE A 106 1.88 5.30 -6.62
CA PHE A 106 2.44 6.63 -6.30
C PHE A 106 3.93 6.78 -6.64
N PHE A 107 4.62 5.69 -6.96
CA PHE A 107 6.01 5.72 -7.42
C PHE A 107 6.23 6.71 -8.58
N GLY A 108 7.11 7.68 -8.37
CA GLY A 108 7.41 8.75 -9.33
C GLY A 108 6.31 9.79 -9.56
N ARG A 109 5.17 9.70 -8.86
CA ARG A 109 4.11 10.73 -8.88
C ARG A 109 4.25 11.74 -7.75
N VAL A 110 4.62 11.27 -6.56
CA VAL A 110 4.95 12.11 -5.40
C VAL A 110 6.42 12.52 -5.51
N ARG A 111 6.74 13.83 -5.43
CA ARG A 111 8.13 14.31 -5.44
C ARG A 111 8.86 14.07 -4.12
N ASP A 112 8.12 14.09 -3.01
CA ASP A 112 8.64 13.77 -1.68
C ASP A 112 8.73 12.25 -1.49
N THR A 113 9.62 11.63 -2.26
CA THR A 113 9.81 10.17 -2.23
C THR A 113 10.29 9.70 -0.87
N GLN A 114 11.08 10.51 -0.15
CA GLN A 114 11.61 10.15 1.17
C GLN A 114 10.51 10.02 2.23
N ASN A 115 9.57 10.96 2.30
CA ASN A 115 8.45 10.84 3.25
C ASN A 115 7.47 9.73 2.82
N MET A 116 7.22 9.56 1.52
CA MET A 116 6.41 8.45 1.00
C MET A 116 7.02 7.08 1.36
N GLU A 117 8.32 6.88 1.10
CA GLU A 117 9.06 5.66 1.44
C GLU A 117 9.09 5.40 2.94
N SER A 118 9.29 6.44 3.76
CA SER A 118 9.26 6.35 5.23
C SER A 118 7.90 5.85 5.75
N SER A 119 6.80 6.45 5.27
CA SER A 119 5.44 6.04 5.64
C SER A 119 5.13 4.61 5.18
N LEU A 120 5.50 4.25 3.95
CA LEU A 120 5.37 2.88 3.45
C LEU A 120 6.19 1.88 4.27
N GLN A 121 7.40 2.26 4.71
CA GLN A 121 8.27 1.42 5.52
C GLN A 121 7.66 1.16 6.91
N MET A 122 7.11 2.17 7.58
CA MET A 122 6.37 1.97 8.83
C MET A 122 5.20 0.98 8.66
N CYS A 123 4.45 1.10 7.56
CA CYS A 123 3.37 0.17 7.23
C CYS A 123 3.89 -1.27 6.98
N LYS A 124 5.03 -1.43 6.30
CA LYS A 124 5.71 -2.73 6.11
C LYS A 124 6.20 -3.33 7.44
N ASP A 125 6.70 -2.52 8.36
CA ASP A 125 7.12 -2.96 9.70
C ASP A 125 5.94 -3.44 10.55
N VAL A 126 4.78 -2.77 10.49
CA VAL A 126 3.54 -3.26 11.13
C VAL A 126 3.08 -4.58 10.51
N LEU A 127 3.09 -4.71 9.17
CA LEU A 127 2.76 -5.98 8.51
C LEU A 127 3.70 -7.12 8.92
N ARG A 128 5.00 -6.84 9.15
CA ARG A 128 5.94 -7.86 9.66
C ARG A 128 5.52 -8.37 11.05
N GLN A 129 5.12 -7.48 11.97
CA GLN A 129 4.63 -7.88 13.30
C GLN A 129 3.40 -8.79 13.21
N TYR A 130 2.49 -8.55 12.25
CA TYR A 130 1.36 -9.46 12.00
C TYR A 130 1.82 -10.84 11.49
N ASP A 131 2.79 -10.94 10.57
CA ASP A 131 3.27 -12.23 10.05
C ASP A 131 4.02 -13.03 11.13
N GLU A 132 4.82 -12.36 11.96
CA GLU A 132 5.45 -12.93 13.16
C GLU A 132 4.37 -13.48 14.12
N THR A 133 3.32 -12.70 14.39
CA THR A 133 2.18 -13.11 15.23
C THR A 133 1.42 -14.30 14.65
N PHE A 134 1.15 -14.32 13.34
CA PHE A 134 0.52 -15.48 12.69
C PHE A 134 1.43 -16.70 12.70
N THR A 135 2.74 -16.54 12.61
CA THR A 135 3.69 -17.65 12.68
C THR A 135 3.70 -18.26 14.08
N LEU A 136 3.80 -17.44 15.13
CA LEU A 136 3.68 -17.87 16.51
C LEU A 136 2.34 -18.58 16.76
N LEU A 137 1.22 -18.01 16.33
CA LEU A 137 -0.10 -18.61 16.51
C LEU A 137 -0.29 -19.95 15.78
N ASN A 138 0.29 -20.12 14.58
CA ASN A 138 0.20 -21.42 13.90
C ASN A 138 1.03 -22.50 14.62
N ASN A 139 2.19 -22.15 15.18
CA ASN A 139 3.01 -23.08 15.96
C ASN A 139 2.34 -23.44 17.30
N GLU A 140 1.85 -22.44 18.03
CA GLU A 140 1.27 -22.65 19.37
C GLU A 140 -0.14 -23.24 19.34
N VAL A 141 -0.93 -23.07 18.27
CA VAL A 141 -2.29 -23.66 18.20
C VAL A 141 -2.29 -25.20 18.13
N GLU A 142 -1.19 -25.82 17.73
CA GLU A 142 -1.08 -27.28 17.88
C GLU A 142 -1.01 -27.66 19.36
N HIS A 143 -0.24 -26.92 20.18
CA HIS A 143 -0.09 -27.13 21.62
C HIS A 143 -1.28 -26.66 22.48
N ILE A 144 -1.93 -25.55 22.12
CA ILE A 144 -2.99 -24.92 22.92
C ILE A 144 -4.31 -25.71 22.88
N VAL A 145 -4.55 -26.54 21.86
CA VAL A 145 -5.86 -27.18 21.65
C VAL A 145 -5.80 -28.71 21.54
N ASP A 146 -4.75 -29.32 22.09
CA ASP A 146 -4.69 -30.76 22.44
C ASP A 146 -4.81 -30.98 23.97
N GLN A 147 -5.52 -30.07 24.67
CA GLN A 147 -5.95 -30.19 26.06
C GLN A 147 -7.46 -30.49 26.16
#